data_AF-A0A520DI70-F1
#
_entry.id   AF-A0A520DI70-F1
#
_cell.length_a   1.000
_cell.length_b   1.000
_cell.length_c   1.000
_cell.angle_alpha   90.00
_cell.angle_beta   90.00
_cell.angle_gamma   90.00
#
_symmetry.space_group_name_H-M   'P 1'
#
loop_
_entity.id
_entity.type
_entity.pdbx_description
1 polymer ?
#
loop_
_entity_poly.entity_id
_entity_poly.type
_entity_poly.pdbx_seq_one_letter_code
_entity_poly.pdbx_strand_id
1 'polypeptide(L)'
;MKKLLIIPMCIIITVLACKKDKSPAEEKEVIKGNIKQVTETVNGITYKIFTDLNTTNFKGILVVGSGNDENNPTEGAINGASETALCEKAAANGYAAAIVKYQKPPAGADWNSRAKLMGEDFNKAIVGISGKYGIDKNKSVVGGFSYTSFMLFSDISANTTLSYTKGVLGACGGSGTWNAQNFKVPIFSINCSGNYEGNFNGKALYDQIPANSPIKAK
;
A
#
# COMPACT_ATOMS: atom_id res chain seq x y z
N MET A 1 60.65 50.79 -7.44
CA MET A 1 59.90 50.18 -8.56
C MET A 1 58.57 50.90 -8.69
N LYS A 2 58.30 51.48 -9.88
CA LYS A 2 57.13 52.32 -10.18
C LYS A 2 55.93 51.43 -10.58
N LYS A 3 54.75 51.80 -10.06
CA LYS A 3 53.39 51.88 -10.64
C LYS A 3 53.12 51.05 -11.93
N LEU A 4 51.98 50.37 -12.11
CA LEU A 4 50.62 50.95 -12.17
C LEU A 4 49.53 49.84 -12.17
N LEU A 5 48.39 50.12 -11.51
CA LEU A 5 47.06 49.54 -11.80
C LEU A 5 46.67 49.73 -13.27
N ILE A 6 45.91 48.78 -13.87
CA ILE A 6 44.61 49.01 -14.56
C ILE A 6 43.75 47.72 -14.51
N ILE A 7 42.53 47.83 -13.97
CA ILE A 7 41.37 46.93 -14.16
C ILE A 7 40.48 47.59 -15.24
N PRO A 8 39.90 46.84 -16.20
CA PRO A 8 38.43 46.62 -16.24
C PRO A 8 38.09 45.17 -16.61
N MET A 9 37.21 44.46 -15.91
CA MET A 9 35.73 44.50 -15.95
C MET A 9 35.13 44.02 -17.28
N CYS A 10 34.10 43.16 -17.18
CA CYS A 10 33.21 42.61 -18.22
C CYS A 10 33.66 41.27 -18.86
N ILE A 11 32.90 40.17 -18.95
CA ILE A 11 31.45 39.91 -18.83
C ILE A 11 31.22 38.45 -18.41
N ILE A 12 30.20 38.28 -17.58
CA ILE A 12 29.57 37.02 -17.16
C ILE A 12 28.88 36.35 -18.36
N ILE A 13 29.16 35.06 -18.60
CA ILE A 13 28.17 34.12 -19.14
C ILE A 13 28.26 32.83 -18.31
N THR A 14 27.66 32.86 -17.12
CA THR A 14 27.24 31.64 -16.46
C THR A 14 26.08 31.07 -17.26
N VAL A 15 26.36 30.06 -18.09
CA VAL A 15 25.32 29.18 -18.63
C VAL A 15 24.84 28.29 -17.48
N LEU A 16 24.08 28.88 -16.57
CA LEU A 16 23.14 28.14 -15.75
C LEU A 16 22.05 27.67 -16.70
N ALA A 17 22.28 26.49 -17.29
CA ALA A 17 21.22 25.69 -17.83
C ALA A 17 20.26 25.37 -16.67
N CYS A 18 19.28 26.25 -16.48
CA CYS A 18 18.04 25.95 -15.80
C CYS A 18 17.40 24.80 -16.57
N LYS A 19 17.79 23.56 -16.24
CA LYS A 19 16.84 22.47 -16.36
C LYS A 19 15.66 22.91 -15.52
N LYS A 20 14.54 23.18 -16.18
CA LYS A 20 13.23 23.21 -15.57
C LYS A 20 13.17 22.05 -14.59
N ASP A 21 13.31 22.34 -13.31
CA ASP A 21 12.80 21.46 -12.28
C ASP A 21 11.33 21.30 -12.64
N LYS A 22 10.99 20.11 -13.14
CA LYS A 22 9.61 19.66 -13.08
C LYS A 22 9.35 19.59 -11.58
N SER A 23 8.72 20.64 -11.05
CA SER A 23 8.09 20.58 -9.74
C SER A 23 7.38 19.22 -9.66
N PRO A 24 7.58 18.42 -8.59
CA PRO A 24 6.82 17.20 -8.40
C PRO A 24 5.35 17.55 -8.63
N ALA A 25 4.65 16.72 -9.42
CA ALA A 25 3.23 16.91 -9.68
C ALA A 25 2.54 17.24 -8.35
N GLU A 26 1.94 18.42 -8.26
CA GLU A 26 1.42 18.97 -7.00
C GLU A 26 0.61 17.90 -6.27
N GLU A 27 1.04 17.60 -5.04
CA GLU A 27 0.29 16.80 -4.07
C GLU A 27 -1.12 17.41 -3.95
N LYS A 28 -2.12 16.79 -4.57
CA LYS A 28 -3.50 17.29 -4.50
C LYS A 28 -4.06 16.97 -3.13
N GLU A 29 -3.88 17.91 -2.21
CA GLU A 29 -4.45 17.86 -0.88
C GLU A 29 -5.97 18.10 -0.93
N VAL A 30 -6.72 17.20 -0.30
CA VAL A 30 -8.17 17.33 -0.11
C VAL A 30 -8.48 17.15 1.37
N ILE A 31 -9.20 18.11 1.96
CA ILE A 31 -9.61 18.06 3.37
C ILE A 31 -11.12 17.80 3.43
N LYS A 32 -11.52 16.78 4.19
CA LYS A 32 -12.92 16.42 4.44
C LYS A 32 -13.14 16.26 5.95
N GLY A 33 -13.75 17.27 6.57
CA GLY A 33 -13.79 17.35 8.03
C GLY A 33 -12.37 17.43 8.59
N ASN A 34 -12.02 16.53 9.52
CA ASN A 34 -10.68 16.44 10.08
C ASN A 34 -9.73 15.52 9.31
N ILE A 35 -10.20 14.87 8.24
CA ILE A 35 -9.38 13.95 7.46
C ILE A 35 -8.73 14.69 6.30
N LYS A 36 -7.40 14.71 6.31
CA LYS A 36 -6.55 15.10 5.19
C LYS A 36 -6.32 13.92 4.27
N GLN A 37 -6.44 14.15 2.96
CA GLN A 37 -6.19 13.19 1.91
C GLN A 37 -5.12 13.73 0.97
N VAL A 38 -4.10 12.95 0.66
CA VAL A 38 -3.03 13.35 -0.25
C VAL A 38 -2.74 12.19 -1.20
N THR A 39 -2.65 12.46 -2.50
CA THR A 39 -2.10 11.52 -3.46
C THR A 39 -0.63 11.85 -3.67
N GLU A 40 0.25 10.89 -3.40
CA GLU A 40 1.70 11.08 -3.48
C GLU A 40 2.37 9.86 -4.10
N THR A 41 3.60 10.05 -4.60
CA THR A 41 4.45 8.96 -5.10
C THR A 41 5.74 8.96 -4.33
N VAL A 42 5.98 7.89 -3.58
CA VAL A 42 7.17 7.70 -2.72
C VAL A 42 7.76 6.33 -3.04
N ASN A 43 9.09 6.22 -3.14
CA ASN A 43 9.78 4.96 -3.46
C ASN A 43 9.25 4.24 -4.73
N GLY A 44 8.83 5.03 -5.73
CA GLY A 44 8.32 4.50 -6.99
C GLY A 44 6.92 3.86 -6.92
N ILE A 45 6.18 4.04 -5.82
CA ILE A 45 4.78 3.62 -5.71
C ILE A 45 3.88 4.83 -5.42
N THR A 46 2.75 4.91 -6.13
CA THR A 46 1.73 5.93 -5.88
C THR A 46 0.71 5.40 -4.90
N TYR A 47 0.29 6.21 -3.94
CA TYR A 47 -0.84 5.91 -3.06
C TYR A 47 -1.60 7.17 -2.69
N LYS A 48 -2.86 6.99 -2.30
CA LYS A 48 -3.67 8.04 -1.68
C LYS A 48 -3.68 7.79 -0.19
N ILE A 49 -3.05 8.66 0.60
CA ILE A 49 -2.97 8.58 2.06
C ILE A 49 -4.02 9.46 2.73
N PHE A 50 -4.50 8.98 3.88
CA PHE A 50 -5.53 9.55 4.72
C PHE A 50 -4.98 9.65 6.14
N THR A 51 -5.01 10.86 6.71
CA THR A 51 -4.55 11.15 8.07
C THR A 51 -5.49 12.13 8.74
N ASP A 52 -5.72 12.01 10.04
CA ASP A 52 -6.41 13.04 10.81
C ASP A 52 -5.46 14.24 11.06
N LEU A 53 -5.96 15.47 10.83
CA LEU A 53 -5.19 16.72 10.93
C LEU A 53 -4.60 16.96 12.33
N ASN A 54 -5.23 16.42 13.37
CA ASN A 54 -4.81 16.63 14.75
C ASN A 54 -3.92 15.50 15.27
N THR A 55 -3.71 14.45 14.48
CA THR A 55 -2.89 13.31 14.89
C THR A 55 -1.42 13.64 14.75
N THR A 56 -0.74 13.77 15.90
CA THR A 56 0.70 13.93 15.99
C THR A 56 1.44 12.60 16.19
N ASN A 57 0.74 11.57 16.68
CA ASN A 57 1.27 10.23 16.91
C ASN A 57 0.30 9.19 16.35
N PHE A 58 0.72 8.42 15.35
CA PHE A 58 -0.10 7.38 14.74
C PHE A 58 0.01 6.04 15.48
N LYS A 59 -1.12 5.32 15.57
CA LYS A 59 -1.19 3.96 16.14
C LYS A 59 -0.51 2.91 15.24
N GLY A 60 -0.50 3.15 13.94
CA GLY A 60 0.05 2.23 12.94
C GLY A 60 -0.30 2.66 11.52
N ILE A 61 0.02 1.77 10.57
CA ILE A 61 -0.21 1.96 9.14
C ILE A 61 -1.28 0.97 8.66
N LEU A 62 -2.22 1.42 7.86
CA LEU A 62 -3.12 0.57 7.08
C LEU A 62 -2.85 0.83 5.60
N VAL A 63 -2.50 -0.19 4.82
CA VAL A 63 -2.45 -0.08 3.35
C VAL A 63 -3.50 -1.01 2.76
N VAL A 64 -4.35 -0.49 1.87
CA VAL A 64 -5.38 -1.26 1.19
C VAL A 64 -5.25 -1.17 -0.32
N GLY A 65 -5.65 -2.21 -1.04
CA GLY A 65 -5.69 -2.25 -2.50
C GLY A 65 -7.07 -2.62 -3.02
N SER A 66 -7.41 -2.10 -4.19
CA SER A 66 -8.70 -2.28 -4.84
C SER A 66 -8.82 -3.57 -5.64
N GLY A 67 -10.06 -4.04 -5.81
CA GLY A 67 -10.36 -5.17 -6.68
C GLY A 67 -9.96 -4.94 -8.14
N ASN A 68 -9.86 -6.04 -8.90
CA ASN A 68 -9.51 -6.04 -10.31
C ASN A 68 -10.06 -7.29 -11.01
N ASP A 69 -9.90 -7.35 -12.33
CA ASP A 69 -10.13 -8.56 -13.11
C ASP A 69 -8.94 -9.52 -12.96
N GLU A 70 -9.17 -10.72 -12.43
CA GLU A 70 -8.14 -11.74 -12.20
C GLU A 70 -7.51 -12.26 -13.51
N ASN A 71 -8.27 -12.20 -14.60
CA ASN A 71 -7.84 -12.65 -15.92
C ASN A 71 -7.10 -11.55 -16.69
N ASN A 72 -7.38 -10.29 -16.40
CA ASN A 72 -6.75 -9.14 -17.04
C ASN A 72 -6.52 -7.98 -16.06
N PRO A 73 -5.63 -8.15 -15.07
CA PRO A 73 -5.44 -7.14 -14.05
C PRO A 73 -4.86 -5.86 -14.65
N THR A 74 -5.32 -4.74 -14.09
CA THR A 74 -4.85 -3.38 -14.40
C THR A 74 -4.10 -2.80 -13.19
N GLU A 75 -3.66 -1.55 -13.29
CA GLU A 75 -3.16 -0.83 -12.11
C GLU A 75 -4.28 -0.63 -11.08
N GLY A 76 -3.94 -0.65 -9.80
CA GLY A 76 -4.91 -0.48 -8.72
C GLY A 76 -5.56 0.91 -8.72
N ALA A 77 -6.89 0.96 -8.60
CA ALA A 77 -7.60 2.20 -8.39
C ALA A 77 -7.37 2.74 -6.96
N ILE A 78 -7.25 4.07 -6.83
CA ILE A 78 -7.04 4.78 -5.55
C ILE A 78 -8.23 5.62 -5.09
N ASN A 79 -9.37 5.47 -5.78
CA ASN A 79 -10.58 6.27 -5.60
C ASN A 79 -11.85 5.41 -5.44
N GLY A 80 -11.69 4.12 -5.15
CA GLY A 80 -12.81 3.25 -4.82
C GLY A 80 -13.53 3.70 -3.54
N ALA A 81 -14.85 3.61 -3.54
CA ALA A 81 -15.68 4.16 -2.46
C ALA A 81 -15.48 3.40 -1.14
N SER A 82 -15.41 2.06 -1.20
CA SER A 82 -15.22 1.19 -0.03
C SER A 82 -13.84 1.37 0.59
N GLU A 83 -12.80 1.39 -0.26
CA GLU A 83 -11.42 1.66 0.14
C GLU A 83 -11.30 3.04 0.79
N THR A 84 -11.93 4.06 0.18
CA THR A 84 -11.94 5.43 0.71
C THR A 84 -12.62 5.48 2.07
N ALA A 85 -13.80 4.88 2.23
CA ALA A 85 -14.53 4.86 3.50
C ALA A 85 -13.74 4.14 4.61
N LEU A 86 -13.09 3.02 4.28
CA LEU A 86 -12.23 2.29 5.20
C LEU A 86 -11.04 3.14 5.64
N CYS A 87 -10.34 3.79 4.71
CA CYS A 87 -9.21 4.65 5.02
C CYS A 87 -9.61 5.90 5.81
N GLU A 88 -10.73 6.55 5.49
CA GLU A 88 -11.27 7.68 6.26
C GLU A 88 -11.58 7.24 7.70
N LYS A 89 -12.20 6.06 7.89
CA LYS A 89 -12.50 5.52 9.22
C LYS A 89 -11.24 5.18 10.00
N ALA A 90 -10.24 4.56 9.37
CA ALA A 90 -8.97 4.24 10.01
C ALA A 90 -8.21 5.52 10.41
N ALA A 91 -8.19 6.53 9.54
CA ALA A 91 -7.58 7.83 9.82
C ALA A 91 -8.23 8.52 11.03
N ALA A 92 -9.56 8.55 11.08
CA ALA A 92 -10.32 9.07 12.22
C ALA A 92 -10.05 8.32 13.54
N ASN A 93 -9.50 7.10 13.46
CA ASN A 93 -9.12 6.30 14.62
C ASN A 93 -7.62 6.37 14.96
N GLY A 94 -6.87 7.27 14.32
CA GLY A 94 -5.46 7.54 14.61
C GLY A 94 -4.47 6.68 13.84
N TYR A 95 -4.84 6.13 12.68
CA TYR A 95 -3.93 5.40 11.79
C TYR A 95 -3.52 6.27 10.59
N ALA A 96 -2.32 6.05 10.05
CA ALA A 96 -2.01 6.50 8.71
C ALA A 96 -2.52 5.44 7.73
N ALA A 97 -3.59 5.76 6.99
CA ALA A 97 -4.24 4.80 6.12
C ALA A 97 -4.06 5.18 4.65
N ALA A 98 -3.79 4.23 3.77
CA ALA A 98 -3.56 4.52 2.36
C ALA A 98 -4.18 3.50 1.42
N ILE A 99 -4.61 3.97 0.25
CA ILE A 99 -5.01 3.14 -0.88
C ILE A 99 -3.84 3.11 -1.86
N VAL A 100 -3.27 1.94 -2.11
CA VAL A 100 -2.11 1.79 -2.99
C VAL A 100 -2.53 1.60 -4.45
N LYS A 101 -1.86 2.33 -5.34
CA LYS A 101 -1.91 2.10 -6.78
C LYS A 101 -0.92 0.99 -7.15
N TYR A 102 -1.25 -0.25 -6.84
CA TYR A 102 -0.40 -1.39 -7.20
C TYR A 102 -0.20 -1.47 -8.71
N GLN A 103 0.93 -2.03 -9.14
CA GLN A 103 1.31 -2.10 -10.53
C GLN A 103 0.50 -3.17 -11.29
N LYS A 104 0.26 -2.91 -12.58
CA LYS A 104 -0.19 -3.94 -13.50
C LYS A 104 0.92 -5.00 -13.64
N PRO A 105 0.64 -6.30 -13.40
CA PRO A 105 1.63 -7.35 -13.61
C PRO A 105 2.10 -7.43 -15.07
N PRO A 106 3.35 -7.86 -15.33
CA PRO A 106 3.81 -8.13 -16.69
C PRO A 106 2.91 -9.15 -17.41
N ALA A 107 2.81 -9.01 -18.74
CA ALA A 107 2.06 -9.97 -19.55
C ALA A 107 2.63 -11.39 -19.36
N GLY A 108 1.74 -12.36 -19.12
CA GLY A 108 2.13 -13.75 -18.89
C GLY A 108 2.65 -14.07 -17.48
N ALA A 109 2.66 -13.10 -16.54
CA ALA A 109 3.02 -13.39 -15.15
C ALA A 109 2.10 -14.46 -14.55
N ASP A 110 2.69 -15.47 -13.92
CA ASP A 110 1.95 -16.49 -13.17
C ASP A 110 1.37 -15.92 -11.86
N TRP A 111 0.47 -16.68 -11.23
CA TRP A 111 -0.25 -16.26 -10.03
C TRP A 111 0.67 -15.87 -8.86
N ASN A 112 1.73 -16.64 -8.61
CA ASN A 112 2.64 -16.39 -7.49
C ASN A 112 3.53 -15.17 -7.77
N SER A 113 3.96 -14.99 -9.03
CA SER A 113 4.68 -13.80 -9.47
C SER A 113 3.83 -12.53 -9.32
N ARG A 114 2.53 -12.59 -9.64
CA ARG A 114 1.58 -11.49 -9.40
C ARG A 114 1.42 -11.17 -7.91
N ALA A 115 1.24 -12.20 -7.09
CA ALA A 115 1.12 -12.05 -5.63
C ALA A 115 2.37 -11.42 -5.02
N LYS A 116 3.57 -11.85 -5.46
CA LYS A 116 4.83 -11.26 -5.03
C LYS A 116 4.95 -9.77 -5.38
N LEU A 117 4.60 -9.39 -6.62
CA LEU A 117 4.58 -7.99 -7.04
C LEU A 117 3.62 -7.15 -6.19
N MET A 118 2.43 -7.67 -5.90
CA MET A 118 1.47 -7.04 -5.00
C MET A 118 2.09 -6.83 -3.60
N GLY A 119 2.72 -7.85 -3.05
CA GLY A 119 3.42 -7.76 -1.76
C GLY A 119 4.51 -6.69 -1.75
N GLU A 120 5.30 -6.60 -2.82
CA GLU A 120 6.36 -5.60 -2.99
C GLU A 120 5.81 -4.18 -3.07
N ASP A 121 4.72 -3.95 -3.80
CA ASP A 121 4.09 -2.64 -3.93
C ASP A 121 3.46 -2.16 -2.60
N PHE A 122 2.80 -3.06 -1.88
CA PHE A 122 2.33 -2.79 -0.52
C PHE A 122 3.49 -2.46 0.42
N ASN A 123 4.57 -3.21 0.36
CA ASN A 123 5.76 -2.95 1.18
C ASN A 123 6.40 -1.59 0.86
N LYS A 124 6.50 -1.20 -0.42
CA LYS A 124 6.99 0.13 -0.81
C LYS A 124 6.12 1.24 -0.22
N ALA A 125 4.80 1.07 -0.23
CA ALA A 125 3.88 2.04 0.35
C ALA A 125 4.04 2.12 1.87
N ILE A 126 4.09 0.97 2.56
CA ILE A 126 4.32 0.91 4.01
C ILE A 126 5.64 1.58 4.39
N VAL A 127 6.73 1.30 3.68
CA VAL A 127 8.05 1.90 3.95
C VAL A 127 8.04 3.41 3.70
N GLY A 128 7.39 3.87 2.63
CA GLY A 128 7.22 5.30 2.35
C GLY A 128 6.48 6.03 3.46
N ILE A 129 5.35 5.47 3.90
CA ILE A 129 4.53 6.03 4.99
C ILE A 129 5.28 5.98 6.32
N SER A 130 5.95 4.85 6.62
CA SER A 130 6.77 4.66 7.81
C SER A 130 7.85 5.74 7.93
N GLY A 131 8.58 5.99 6.84
CA GLY A 131 9.61 7.04 6.79
C GLY A 131 9.04 8.45 6.93
N LYS A 132 7.95 8.77 6.22
CA LYS A 132 7.34 10.12 6.23
C LYS A 132 6.73 10.50 7.58
N TYR A 133 6.08 9.55 8.25
CA TYR A 133 5.32 9.81 9.48
C TYR A 133 5.99 9.28 10.75
N GLY A 134 7.21 8.72 10.66
CA GLY A 134 7.94 8.20 11.82
C GLY A 134 7.26 7.00 12.50
N ILE A 135 6.49 6.21 11.74
CA ILE A 135 5.74 5.07 12.27
C ILE A 135 6.59 3.80 12.08
N ASP A 136 6.73 2.96 13.10
CA ASP A 136 7.35 1.64 12.92
C ASP A 136 6.58 0.81 11.88
N LYS A 137 7.26 0.42 10.79
CA LYS A 137 6.66 -0.39 9.71
C LYS A 137 6.08 -1.71 10.21
N ASN A 138 6.58 -2.26 11.32
CA ASN A 138 6.04 -3.49 11.92
C ASN A 138 4.69 -3.27 12.62
N LYS A 139 4.21 -2.02 12.74
CA LYS A 139 2.85 -1.66 13.14
C LYS A 139 1.95 -1.43 11.92
N SER A 140 2.12 -2.24 10.88
CA SER A 140 1.31 -2.18 9.66
C SER A 140 0.30 -3.32 9.59
N VAL A 141 -0.84 -3.04 8.97
CA VAL A 141 -1.82 -4.03 8.51
C VAL A 141 -2.04 -3.79 7.02
N VAL A 142 -2.18 -4.87 6.27
CA VAL A 142 -2.52 -4.80 4.84
C VAL A 142 -3.94 -5.26 4.61
N GLY A 143 -4.59 -4.73 3.58
CA GLY A 143 -5.93 -5.17 3.22
C GLY A 143 -6.21 -5.11 1.74
N GLY A 144 -7.27 -5.80 1.33
CA GLY A 144 -7.66 -5.88 -0.06
C GLY A 144 -9.15 -6.07 -0.23
N PHE A 145 -9.60 -5.76 -1.45
CA PHE A 145 -10.91 -6.13 -1.95
C PHE A 145 -10.75 -7.02 -3.18
N SER A 146 -11.54 -8.09 -3.29
CA SER A 146 -11.55 -8.99 -4.45
C SER A 146 -10.12 -9.42 -4.84
N TYR A 147 -9.69 -9.23 -6.09
CA TYR A 147 -8.35 -9.56 -6.60
C TYR A 147 -7.20 -9.26 -5.61
N THR A 148 -7.17 -8.10 -4.96
CA THR A 148 -6.12 -7.79 -3.99
C THR A 148 -6.14 -8.74 -2.80
N SER A 149 -7.31 -9.12 -2.29
CA SER A 149 -7.42 -10.11 -1.21
C SER A 149 -6.83 -11.46 -1.62
N PHE A 150 -7.15 -11.94 -2.83
CA PHE A 150 -6.57 -13.16 -3.37
C PHE A 150 -5.04 -13.08 -3.45
N MET A 151 -4.51 -11.97 -3.99
CA MET A 151 -3.06 -11.75 -4.10
C MET A 151 -2.37 -11.67 -2.72
N LEU A 152 -2.96 -10.98 -1.75
CA LEU A 152 -2.39 -10.85 -0.40
C LEU A 152 -2.39 -12.19 0.34
N PHE A 153 -3.44 -13.00 0.20
CA PHE A 153 -3.47 -14.35 0.78
C PHE A 153 -2.36 -15.23 0.16
N SER A 154 -2.19 -15.17 -1.16
CA SER A 154 -1.10 -15.87 -1.85
C SER A 154 0.28 -15.36 -1.43
N ASP A 155 0.48 -14.04 -1.30
CA ASP A 155 1.76 -13.47 -0.87
C ASP A 155 2.11 -13.90 0.56
N ILE A 156 1.18 -13.77 1.51
CA ILE A 156 1.44 -14.12 2.91
C ILE A 156 1.74 -15.60 3.09
N SER A 157 1.19 -16.48 2.26
CA SER A 157 1.45 -17.91 2.33
C SER A 157 2.71 -18.34 1.58
N ALA A 158 2.97 -17.80 0.40
CA ALA A 158 4.09 -18.23 -0.45
C ALA A 158 5.38 -17.40 -0.30
N ASN A 159 5.27 -16.11 0.03
CA ASN A 159 6.38 -15.16 0.10
C ASN A 159 6.61 -14.63 1.53
N THR A 160 7.66 -13.85 1.73
CA THR A 160 8.02 -13.26 3.04
C THR A 160 7.91 -11.74 3.08
N THR A 161 7.59 -11.09 1.95
CA THR A 161 7.61 -9.64 1.77
C THR A 161 6.80 -8.89 2.82
N LEU A 162 5.60 -9.39 3.15
CA LEU A 162 4.69 -8.78 4.12
C LEU A 162 4.57 -9.56 5.44
N SER A 163 5.48 -10.51 5.71
CA SER A 163 5.44 -11.35 6.92
C SER A 163 5.64 -10.58 8.23
N TYR A 164 6.14 -9.35 8.17
CA TYR A 164 6.31 -8.47 9.33
C TYR A 164 5.02 -7.72 9.73
N THR A 165 3.99 -7.75 8.87
CA THR A 165 2.72 -7.06 9.12
C THR A 165 1.97 -7.72 10.28
N LYS A 166 1.09 -6.97 10.95
CA LYS A 166 0.27 -7.46 12.06
C LYS A 166 -0.93 -8.28 11.61
N GLY A 167 -1.25 -8.28 10.32
CA GLY A 167 -2.31 -9.11 9.75
C GLY A 167 -2.76 -8.62 8.38
N VAL A 168 -3.68 -9.40 7.80
CA VAL A 168 -4.34 -9.09 6.54
C VAL A 168 -5.85 -8.98 6.73
N LEU A 169 -6.46 -7.94 6.17
CA LEU A 169 -7.90 -7.77 6.03
C LEU A 169 -8.30 -8.09 4.58
N GLY A 170 -8.88 -9.25 4.32
CA GLY A 170 -9.29 -9.64 2.96
C GLY A 170 -10.81 -9.60 2.80
N ALA A 171 -11.31 -8.66 2.01
CA ALA A 171 -12.71 -8.60 1.62
C ALA A 171 -12.95 -9.27 0.27
N CYS A 172 -14.00 -10.09 0.15
CA CYS A 172 -14.38 -10.83 -1.06
C CYS A 172 -13.20 -11.61 -1.66
N GLY A 173 -12.44 -12.31 -0.82
CA GLY A 173 -11.25 -13.05 -1.22
C GLY A 173 -11.30 -14.50 -0.76
N GLY A 174 -10.60 -15.36 -1.52
CA GLY A 174 -10.40 -16.77 -1.21
C GLY A 174 -8.97 -17.21 -1.46
N SER A 175 -8.62 -18.40 -1.00
CA SER A 175 -7.32 -19.02 -1.32
C SER A 175 -7.39 -20.54 -1.18
N GLY A 176 -6.36 -21.28 -1.60
CA GLY A 176 -6.35 -22.73 -1.45
C GLY A 176 -6.13 -23.19 -0.01
N THR A 177 -6.45 -24.46 0.28
CA THR A 177 -6.13 -25.12 1.56
C THR A 177 -4.64 -24.99 1.91
N TRP A 178 -3.76 -25.18 0.93
CA TRP A 178 -2.32 -25.03 1.12
C TRP A 178 -1.97 -23.62 1.60
N ASN A 179 -2.56 -22.58 1.02
CA ASN A 179 -2.30 -21.20 1.44
C ASN A 179 -2.74 -20.98 2.90
N ALA A 180 -3.93 -21.46 3.26
CA ALA A 180 -4.45 -21.33 4.62
C ALA A 180 -3.56 -21.99 5.68
N GLN A 181 -2.96 -23.14 5.34
CA GLN A 181 -2.02 -23.85 6.21
C GLN A 181 -0.67 -23.16 6.35
N ASN A 182 -0.33 -22.24 5.45
CA ASN A 182 0.99 -21.60 5.36
C ASN A 182 0.94 -20.08 5.61
N PHE A 183 -0.19 -19.53 6.03
CA PHE A 183 -0.27 -18.11 6.38
C PHE A 183 0.70 -17.75 7.50
N LYS A 184 1.46 -16.67 7.30
CA LYS A 184 2.50 -16.20 8.23
C LYS A 184 2.02 -15.15 9.22
N VAL A 185 0.87 -14.52 8.95
CA VAL A 185 0.26 -13.49 9.80
C VAL A 185 -1.25 -13.78 9.97
N PRO A 186 -1.91 -13.23 11.01
CA PRO A 186 -3.35 -13.37 11.19
C PRO A 186 -4.14 -12.83 9.98
N ILE A 187 -5.20 -13.55 9.59
CA ILE A 187 -6.08 -13.19 8.49
C ILE A 187 -7.49 -12.93 9.02
N PHE A 188 -8.06 -11.78 8.66
CA PHE A 188 -9.48 -11.48 8.82
C PHE A 188 -10.13 -11.49 7.44
N SER A 189 -10.95 -12.51 7.15
CA SER A 189 -11.63 -12.68 5.86
C SER A 189 -13.11 -12.29 5.97
N ILE A 190 -13.55 -11.35 5.13
CA ILE A 190 -14.92 -10.86 5.06
C ILE A 190 -15.47 -11.22 3.69
N ASN A 191 -16.53 -12.01 3.60
CA ASN A 191 -17.12 -12.37 2.32
C ASN A 191 -18.61 -12.09 2.27
N CYS A 192 -19.10 -11.85 1.06
CA CYS A 192 -20.51 -11.69 0.80
C CYS A 192 -21.24 -13.02 1.03
N SER A 193 -22.46 -12.96 1.54
CA SER A 193 -23.34 -14.12 1.60
C SER A 193 -23.55 -14.67 0.18
N GLY A 194 -23.33 -15.97 -0.03
CA GLY A 194 -23.53 -16.64 -1.33
C GLY A 194 -22.30 -17.35 -1.91
N ASN A 195 -21.11 -17.17 -1.30
CA ASN A 195 -19.86 -17.83 -1.69
C ASN A 195 -19.44 -17.60 -3.16
N TYR A 196 -19.57 -16.36 -3.64
CA TYR A 196 -19.20 -16.00 -5.03
C TYR A 196 -17.69 -16.17 -5.30
N GLU A 197 -16.88 -16.28 -4.24
CA GLU A 197 -15.42 -16.35 -4.27
C GLU A 197 -14.88 -17.80 -4.20
N GLY A 198 -15.76 -18.80 -4.29
CA GLY A 198 -15.41 -20.23 -4.27
C GLY A 198 -15.40 -20.87 -2.88
N ASN A 199 -14.95 -22.12 -2.79
CA ASN A 199 -15.15 -22.98 -1.60
C ASN A 199 -14.26 -22.64 -0.39
N PHE A 200 -13.26 -21.77 -0.54
CA PHE A 200 -12.25 -21.51 0.49
C PHE A 200 -12.17 -20.04 0.82
N ASN A 201 -13.27 -19.57 1.40
CA ASN A 201 -13.48 -18.19 1.77
C ASN A 201 -14.13 -18.19 3.18
N GLY A 202 -13.95 -17.12 3.98
CA GLY A 202 -14.67 -16.95 5.24
C GLY A 202 -14.40 -18.08 6.24
N LYS A 203 -15.47 -18.71 6.76
CA LYS A 203 -15.34 -19.84 7.71
C LYS A 203 -14.59 -21.02 7.09
N ALA A 204 -14.85 -21.36 5.83
CA ALA A 204 -14.21 -22.48 5.18
C ALA A 204 -12.69 -22.28 5.07
N LEU A 205 -12.23 -21.04 4.83
CA LEU A 205 -10.82 -20.68 4.86
C LEU A 205 -10.23 -20.79 6.29
N TYR A 206 -10.93 -20.25 7.29
CA TYR A 206 -10.53 -20.31 8.70
C TYR A 206 -10.39 -21.76 9.20
N ASP A 207 -11.30 -22.64 8.80
CA ASP A 207 -11.30 -24.05 9.21
C ASP A 207 -10.04 -24.79 8.72
N GLN A 208 -9.44 -24.36 7.60
CA GLN A 208 -8.19 -24.94 7.07
C GLN A 208 -6.94 -24.48 7.82
N ILE A 209 -7.00 -23.43 8.63
CA ILE A 209 -5.85 -23.00 9.44
C ILE A 209 -5.60 -24.06 10.52
N PRO A 210 -4.38 -24.62 10.66
CA PRO A 210 -4.08 -25.63 11.66
C PRO A 210 -4.42 -25.17 13.08
N ALA A 211 -4.99 -26.05 13.90
CA ALA A 211 -5.42 -25.72 15.26
C ALA A 211 -4.25 -25.26 16.17
N ASN A 212 -3.03 -25.73 15.88
CA ASN A 212 -1.80 -25.35 16.58
C ASN A 212 -1.08 -24.14 15.96
N SER A 213 -1.66 -23.52 14.92
CA SER A 213 -1.04 -22.37 14.26
C SER A 213 -1.06 -21.14 15.17
N PRO A 214 0.06 -20.39 15.29
CA PRO A 214 0.13 -19.20 16.14
C PRO A 214 -0.75 -18.05 15.65
N ILE A 215 -1.26 -18.13 14.42
CA ILE A 215 -2.11 -17.11 13.81
C ILE A 215 -3.60 -17.45 13.86
N LYS A 216 -3.98 -18.67 14.28
CA LYS A 216 -5.38 -19.03 14.42
C LYS A 216 -5.91 -18.40 15.71
N ALA A 217 -6.83 -17.44 15.58
CA ALA A 217 -7.54 -16.90 16.72
C ALA A 217 -8.26 -18.05 17.45
N LYS A 218 -8.09 -18.10 18.78
CA LYS A 218 -8.78 -19.05 19.66
C LYS A 218 -10.23 -18.65 19.88
#